data_AF-A0A1W1C6R1-F1
#
_entry.id   AF-A0A1W1C6R1-F1
#
_cell.length_a   1.000
_cell.length_b   1.000
_cell.length_c   1.000
_cell.angle_alpha   90.00
_cell.angle_beta   90.00
_cell.angle_gamma   90.00
#
_symmetry.space_group_name_H-M   'P 1'
#
loop_
_entity.id
_entity.type
_entity.pdbx_description
1 polymer ?
#
loop_
_entity_poly.entity_id
_entity_poly.type
_entity_poly.pdbx_seq_one_letter_code
_entity_poly.pdbx_strand_id
1 'polypeptide(L)'
;MKYIMIIALFASILLSEESNEPIYKLKSITIKQSDCISDNKNKLCLNKELTYPKTDIFKDTLLNPLNIYIQEAKDNFEKETLKSYDITIDDLDILLESPDYETSTELKLFDYNTPILSLENHLYTYLGGAHGNYGIKYINYNVESKKELSLNDLVDFNNSKFLNIAEIEYRKSENILPSESLINYGWFENKFQLANNFAITQDGILFSYDPYEIKAYSAGMTTFLLRYDKIINYLRPNTPLIDIAQNYHPDISKEFSSELNNGKVKITINDNLSYLLIKVNVEIYDKNSERWLSLSFPELSADSITKVSSKGVNSFKIYPNSSKIYNKKSKRIMRAKYPLVEATSKDNQYSLSIKIKKASHLPYICMNYRVTTKKLNLLKDIYYFDFKDQQGFNVKRVCY
;
A
#
# COMPACT_ATOMS: atom_id res chain seq x y z
N MET A 1 50.22 -18.50 11.30
CA MET A 1 49.17 -18.29 10.28
C MET A 1 47.90 -18.97 10.75
N LYS A 2 46.92 -18.20 11.24
CA LYS A 2 45.56 -18.68 11.53
C LYS A 2 44.62 -17.73 10.79
N TYR A 3 43.94 -18.23 9.77
CA TYR A 3 42.95 -17.48 9.01
C TYR A 3 41.69 -17.30 9.88
N ILE A 4 41.33 -16.05 10.15
CA ILE A 4 40.03 -15.69 10.72
C ILE A 4 39.06 -15.56 9.54
N MET A 5 38.17 -16.53 9.41
CA MET A 5 37.10 -16.52 8.42
C MET A 5 35.97 -15.64 8.97
N ILE A 6 35.86 -14.41 8.48
CA ILE A 6 34.75 -13.51 8.83
C ILE A 6 33.53 -13.96 8.01
N ILE A 7 32.59 -14.63 8.67
CA ILE A 7 31.26 -14.90 8.14
C ILE A 7 30.48 -13.60 8.19
N ALA A 8 30.26 -12.97 7.03
CA ALA A 8 29.39 -11.81 6.90
C ALA A 8 27.93 -12.30 6.95
N LEU A 9 27.26 -12.06 8.07
CA LEU A 9 25.80 -12.16 8.15
C LEU A 9 25.18 -11.05 7.29
N PHE A 10 24.65 -11.41 6.13
CA PHE A 10 23.73 -10.55 5.39
C PHE A 10 22.37 -10.61 6.09
N ALA A 11 22.10 -9.65 6.98
CA ALA A 11 20.75 -9.36 7.43
C ALA A 11 20.04 -8.59 6.32
N SER A 12 19.26 -9.29 5.49
CA SER A 12 18.31 -8.67 4.57
C SER A 12 17.16 -8.09 5.40
N ILE A 13 17.27 -6.83 5.77
CA ILE A 13 16.16 -6.07 6.36
C ILE A 13 15.20 -5.77 5.20
N LEU A 14 14.18 -6.62 5.04
CA LEU A 14 12.98 -6.28 4.29
C LEU A 14 12.27 -5.17 5.08
N LEU A 15 12.48 -3.92 4.65
CA LEU A 15 11.68 -2.79 5.10
C LEU A 15 10.31 -2.93 4.41
N SER A 16 9.34 -3.53 5.10
CA SER A 16 7.93 -3.30 4.78
C SER A 16 7.63 -1.84 5.11
N GLU A 17 7.08 -1.08 4.16
CA GLU A 17 6.43 0.19 4.49
C GLU A 17 5.36 -0.11 5.53
N GLU A 18 5.52 0.42 6.76
CA GLU A 18 4.47 0.36 7.77
C GLU A 18 3.24 1.07 7.18
N SER A 19 2.18 0.32 6.92
CA SER A 19 0.87 0.91 6.70
C SER A 19 0.52 1.71 7.96
N ASN A 20 0.15 2.98 7.80
CA ASN A 20 -0.37 3.83 8.87
C ASN A 20 -1.80 3.38 9.28
N GLU A 21 -2.02 2.08 9.44
CA GLU A 21 -3.30 1.53 9.86
C GLU A 21 -3.41 1.62 11.39
N PRO A 22 -4.56 2.02 11.94
CA PRO A 22 -4.77 2.17 13.37
C PRO A 22 -4.89 0.80 14.05
N ILE A 23 -3.82 0.02 14.09
CA ILE A 23 -3.81 -1.28 14.78
C ILE A 23 -3.84 -1.02 16.29
N TYR A 24 -4.94 -1.37 16.94
CA TYR A 24 -4.97 -1.46 18.40
C TYR A 24 -3.96 -2.54 18.84
N LYS A 25 -2.81 -2.13 19.40
CA LYS A 25 -1.80 -3.03 19.94
C LYS A 25 -2.28 -3.63 21.27
N LEU A 26 -3.17 -4.61 21.15
CA LEU A 26 -3.65 -5.40 22.27
C LEU A 26 -2.61 -6.47 22.61
N LYS A 27 -2.52 -6.82 23.90
CA LYS A 27 -1.82 -8.06 24.27
C LYS A 27 -2.53 -9.23 23.60
N SER A 28 -1.80 -10.17 23.05
CA SER A 28 -2.35 -11.36 22.42
C SER A 28 -2.09 -12.61 23.27
N ILE A 29 -2.84 -13.66 22.95
CA ILE A 29 -2.60 -15.03 23.41
C ILE A 29 -2.29 -15.85 22.17
N THR A 30 -1.23 -16.65 22.24
CA THR A 30 -0.81 -17.57 21.17
C THR A 30 -0.88 -19.00 21.68
N ILE A 31 -1.52 -19.87 20.91
CA ILE A 31 -1.60 -21.31 21.15
C ILE A 31 -0.93 -22.01 19.96
N LYS A 32 -0.12 -23.02 20.25
CA LYS A 32 0.55 -23.84 19.24
C LYS A 32 0.24 -25.32 19.47
N GLN A 33 0.01 -26.06 18.40
CA GLN A 33 -0.24 -27.50 18.44
C GLN A 33 0.37 -28.16 17.21
N SER A 34 0.85 -29.39 17.36
CA SER A 34 1.27 -30.22 16.23
C SER A 34 0.39 -31.46 16.15
N ASP A 35 -0.16 -31.74 14.98
CA ASP A 35 -0.82 -33.01 14.65
C ASP A 35 0.11 -33.81 13.74
N CYS A 36 0.50 -35.02 14.14
CA CYS A 36 1.51 -35.78 13.42
C CYS A 36 1.04 -37.21 13.12
N ILE A 37 1.36 -37.68 11.93
CA ILE A 37 1.25 -39.09 11.54
C ILE A 37 2.65 -39.65 11.27
N SER A 38 2.84 -40.94 11.53
CA SER A 38 4.12 -41.62 11.29
C SER A 38 3.93 -43.10 11.02
N ASP A 39 4.78 -43.66 10.16
CA ASP A 39 4.98 -45.10 10.00
C ASP A 39 6.37 -45.51 10.55
N ASN A 40 6.84 -46.72 10.20
CA ASN A 40 8.13 -47.23 10.67
C ASN A 40 9.37 -46.47 10.14
N LYS A 41 9.22 -45.61 9.13
CA LYS A 41 10.30 -44.92 8.40
C LYS A 41 10.09 -43.41 8.29
N ASN A 42 8.84 -42.97 8.17
CA ASN A 42 8.47 -41.61 7.80
C ASN A 42 7.59 -40.96 8.87
N LYS A 43 7.66 -39.63 8.97
CA LYS A 43 6.83 -38.82 9.86
C LYS A 43 6.52 -37.49 9.17
N LEU A 44 5.27 -37.05 9.28
CA LEU A 44 4.82 -35.72 8.86
C LEU A 44 4.01 -35.08 9.99
N CYS A 45 4.30 -33.82 10.29
CA CYS A 45 3.51 -33.02 11.20
C CYS A 45 2.84 -31.83 10.49
N LEU A 46 1.64 -31.50 10.94
CA LEU A 46 0.99 -30.21 10.74
C LEU A 46 1.19 -29.38 12.01
N ASN A 47 2.05 -28.36 11.93
CA ASN A 47 2.30 -27.40 12.99
C ASN A 47 1.32 -26.23 12.86
N LYS A 48 0.43 -26.06 13.83
CA LYS A 48 -0.60 -25.03 13.81
C LYS A 48 -0.32 -23.97 14.87
N GLU A 49 -0.57 -22.72 14.52
CA GLU A 49 -0.54 -21.59 15.42
C GLU A 49 -1.85 -20.79 15.36
N LEU A 50 -2.40 -20.43 16.52
CA LEU A 50 -3.52 -19.49 16.64
C LEU A 50 -3.13 -18.37 17.59
N THR A 51 -3.18 -17.13 17.10
CA THR A 51 -2.98 -15.92 17.87
C THR A 51 -4.26 -15.08 17.87
N TYR A 52 -4.68 -14.58 19.03
CA TYR A 52 -5.90 -13.76 19.18
C TYR A 52 -5.76 -12.72 20.31
N PRO A 53 -6.53 -11.62 20.30
CA PRO A 53 -6.38 -10.57 21.30
C PRO A 53 -6.88 -11.04 22.68
N LYS A 54 -6.16 -10.63 23.71
CA LYS A 54 -6.59 -10.77 25.10
C LYS A 54 -7.71 -9.78 25.38
N THR A 55 -8.86 -10.26 25.86
CA THR A 55 -10.09 -9.47 25.91
C THR A 55 -10.43 -8.89 27.29
N ASP A 56 -9.67 -9.24 28.34
CA ASP A 56 -9.87 -8.84 29.75
C ASP A 56 -9.94 -7.31 29.99
N ILE A 57 -9.60 -6.48 29.00
CA ILE A 57 -9.57 -5.01 29.10
C ILE A 57 -10.77 -4.32 28.44
N PHE A 58 -11.65 -5.06 27.75
CA PHE A 58 -12.80 -4.49 27.05
C PHE A 58 -14.08 -4.50 27.89
N LYS A 59 -14.93 -3.49 27.67
CA LYS A 59 -16.32 -3.49 28.16
C LYS A 59 -17.15 -4.52 27.36
N ASP A 60 -18.25 -5.00 27.96
CA ASP A 60 -19.15 -6.01 27.39
C ASP A 60 -19.56 -5.75 25.92
N THR A 61 -19.72 -4.47 25.55
CA THR A 61 -20.11 -4.04 24.20
C THR A 61 -19.13 -4.50 23.11
N LEU A 62 -17.83 -4.50 23.39
CA LEU A 62 -16.78 -4.96 22.47
C LEU A 62 -16.38 -6.41 22.74
N LEU A 63 -16.48 -6.84 24.00
CA LEU A 63 -16.08 -8.16 24.46
C LEU A 63 -16.91 -9.27 23.79
N ASN A 64 -18.24 -9.11 23.75
CA ASN A 64 -19.13 -10.14 23.21
C ASN A 64 -18.90 -10.45 21.72
N PRO A 65 -18.91 -9.47 20.79
CA PRO A 65 -18.68 -9.77 19.38
C PRO A 65 -17.27 -10.30 19.10
N LEU A 66 -16.25 -9.76 19.77
CA LEU A 66 -14.89 -10.25 19.63
C LEU A 66 -14.76 -11.71 20.12
N ASN A 67 -15.43 -12.06 21.22
CA ASN A 67 -15.42 -13.43 21.74
C ASN A 67 -16.08 -14.43 20.78
N ILE A 68 -17.10 -14.04 20.01
CA ILE A 68 -17.71 -14.92 19.00
C ILE A 68 -16.65 -15.37 17.99
N TYR A 69 -15.92 -14.42 17.41
CA TYR A 69 -14.88 -14.70 16.42
C TYR A 69 -13.65 -15.39 17.02
N ILE A 70 -13.29 -15.11 18.27
CA ILE A 70 -12.23 -15.85 18.97
C ILE A 70 -12.63 -17.32 19.16
N GLN A 71 -13.88 -17.60 19.56
CA GLN A 71 -14.34 -18.98 19.72
C GLN A 71 -14.43 -19.70 18.38
N GLU A 72 -14.92 -19.04 17.33
CA GLU A 72 -14.90 -19.60 15.97
C GLU A 72 -13.47 -19.96 15.52
N ALA A 73 -12.50 -19.06 15.76
CA ALA A 73 -11.09 -19.31 15.43
C ALA A 73 -10.51 -20.49 16.25
N LYS A 74 -10.86 -20.61 17.53
CA LYS A 74 -10.46 -21.74 18.38
C LYS A 74 -11.07 -23.05 17.91
N ASP A 75 -12.36 -23.07 17.62
CA ASP A 75 -13.06 -24.24 17.13
C ASP A 75 -12.47 -24.74 15.81
N ASN A 76 -12.14 -23.82 14.90
CA ASN A 76 -11.48 -24.14 13.63
C ASN A 76 -10.06 -24.66 13.86
N PHE A 77 -9.28 -24.00 14.71
CA PHE A 77 -7.94 -24.43 15.10
C PHE A 77 -7.93 -25.84 15.71
N GLU A 78 -8.86 -26.16 16.60
CA GLU A 78 -8.96 -27.47 17.24
C GLU A 78 -9.34 -28.58 16.23
N LYS A 79 -10.23 -28.27 15.28
CA LYS A 79 -10.70 -29.24 14.26
C LYS A 79 -9.71 -29.49 13.13
N GLU A 80 -8.83 -28.53 12.83
CA GLU A 80 -7.86 -28.63 11.75
C GLU A 80 -6.83 -29.73 12.07
N THR A 81 -6.69 -30.71 11.17
CA THR A 81 -5.77 -31.85 11.32
C THR A 81 -5.18 -32.19 9.96
N LEU A 82 -4.20 -33.10 9.90
CA LEU A 82 -3.70 -33.60 8.61
C LEU A 82 -4.81 -34.21 7.74
N LYS A 83 -5.83 -34.81 8.37
CA LYS A 83 -7.02 -35.34 7.67
C LYS A 83 -7.86 -34.25 7.00
N SER A 84 -7.79 -33.01 7.47
CA SER A 84 -8.47 -31.87 6.82
C SER A 84 -7.93 -31.56 5.42
N TYR A 85 -6.73 -32.08 5.11
CA TYR A 85 -6.08 -31.97 3.80
C TYR A 85 -6.04 -33.31 3.05
N ASP A 86 -6.87 -34.27 3.45
CA ASP A 86 -6.92 -35.64 2.91
C ASP A 86 -5.58 -36.39 3.04
N ILE A 87 -4.75 -36.04 4.02
CA ILE A 87 -3.46 -36.71 4.25
C ILE A 87 -3.61 -37.81 5.28
N THR A 88 -3.16 -39.00 4.89
CA THR A 88 -3.20 -40.22 5.69
C THR A 88 -1.82 -40.87 5.76
N ILE A 89 -1.71 -41.96 6.54
CA ILE A 89 -0.45 -42.71 6.68
C ILE A 89 0.00 -43.27 5.32
N ASP A 90 -0.93 -43.62 4.43
CA ASP A 90 -0.61 -44.21 3.12
C ASP A 90 0.09 -43.22 2.17
N ASP A 91 -0.02 -41.91 2.45
CA ASP A 91 0.59 -40.85 1.65
C ASP A 91 2.04 -40.56 2.05
N LEU A 92 2.51 -41.10 3.19
CA LEU A 92 3.85 -40.82 3.73
C LEU A 92 4.98 -41.26 2.81
N ASP A 93 4.79 -42.36 2.08
CA ASP A 93 5.76 -42.86 1.10
C ASP A 93 5.83 -42.00 -0.18
N ILE A 94 4.84 -41.14 -0.43
CA ILE A 94 4.81 -40.21 -1.57
C ILE A 94 5.37 -38.85 -1.16
N LEU A 95 5.12 -38.44 0.08
CA LEU A 95 5.52 -37.14 0.64
C LEU A 95 6.97 -37.10 1.15
N LEU A 96 7.79 -38.09 0.78
CA LEU A 96 9.21 -38.20 1.17
C LEU A 96 9.94 -36.86 1.01
N GLU A 97 10.68 -36.47 2.04
CA GLU A 97 11.45 -35.21 2.12
C GLU A 97 10.63 -33.91 2.11
N SER A 98 9.30 -33.98 2.19
CA SER A 98 8.49 -32.78 2.39
C SER A 98 8.77 -32.21 3.79
N PRO A 99 9.11 -30.91 3.90
CA PRO A 99 9.11 -30.24 5.20
C PRO A 99 7.74 -30.35 5.88
N ASP A 100 7.75 -30.30 7.21
CA ASP A 100 6.51 -30.28 7.99
C ASP A 100 5.59 -29.15 7.52
N TYR A 101 4.30 -29.43 7.59
CA TYR A 101 3.27 -28.50 7.19
C TYR A 101 3.07 -27.47 8.30
N GLU A 102 2.64 -26.27 7.91
CA GLU A 102 2.43 -25.16 8.83
C GLU A 102 1.13 -24.44 8.51
N THR A 103 0.32 -24.16 9.52
CA THR A 103 -0.80 -23.21 9.44
C THR A 103 -0.67 -22.18 10.55
N SER A 104 -1.01 -20.94 10.26
CA SER A 104 -1.11 -19.90 11.27
C SER A 104 -2.34 -19.04 11.03
N THR A 105 -3.09 -18.77 12.11
CA THR A 105 -4.22 -17.85 12.14
C THR A 105 -3.93 -16.77 13.16
N GLU A 106 -4.00 -15.50 12.76
CA GLU A 106 -3.84 -14.36 13.67
C GLU A 106 -5.03 -13.42 13.55
N LEU A 107 -5.92 -13.47 14.55
CA LEU A 107 -7.04 -12.55 14.68
C LEU A 107 -6.60 -11.29 15.42
N LYS A 108 -6.96 -10.12 14.90
CA LYS A 108 -6.67 -8.79 15.46
C LYS A 108 -7.91 -7.92 15.49
N LEU A 109 -7.96 -7.03 16.48
CA LEU A 109 -8.83 -5.85 16.42
C LEU A 109 -8.18 -4.86 15.45
N PHE A 110 -8.77 -4.72 14.26
CA PHE A 110 -8.24 -3.84 13.23
C PHE A 110 -8.62 -2.39 13.49
N ASP A 111 -9.91 -2.11 13.63
CA ASP A 111 -10.41 -0.77 13.92
C ASP A 111 -11.75 -0.84 14.66
N TYR A 112 -12.13 0.23 15.36
CA TYR A 112 -13.44 0.35 16.00
C TYR A 112 -14.03 1.75 15.80
N ASN A 113 -14.83 1.87 14.76
CA ASN A 113 -15.57 3.07 14.40
C ASN A 113 -17.02 2.89 14.84
N THR A 114 -17.32 3.28 16.09
CA THR A 114 -18.62 2.99 16.73
C THR A 114 -19.81 3.29 15.80
N PRO A 115 -20.75 2.33 15.62
CA PRO A 115 -20.86 1.02 16.25
C PRO A 115 -20.22 -0.14 15.45
N ILE A 116 -19.37 0.13 14.46
CA ILE A 116 -18.73 -0.88 13.61
C ILE A 116 -17.39 -1.31 14.19
N LEU A 117 -17.30 -2.60 14.50
CA LEU A 117 -16.09 -3.33 14.86
C LEU A 117 -15.48 -3.97 13.61
N SER A 118 -14.25 -3.61 13.28
CA SER A 118 -13.49 -4.20 12.18
C SER A 118 -12.42 -5.14 12.76
N LEU A 119 -12.45 -6.41 12.35
CA LEU A 119 -11.44 -7.40 12.71
C LEU A 119 -10.62 -7.76 11.47
N GLU A 120 -9.36 -8.10 11.72
CA GLU A 120 -8.42 -8.57 10.71
C GLU A 120 -7.99 -10.00 11.08
N ASN A 121 -8.15 -10.95 10.16
CA ASN A 121 -7.73 -12.32 10.36
C ASN A 121 -6.66 -12.68 9.33
N HIS A 122 -5.40 -12.73 9.75
CA HIS A 122 -4.32 -13.22 8.91
C HIS A 122 -4.34 -14.73 8.88
N LEU A 123 -4.20 -15.28 7.68
CA LEU A 123 -4.15 -16.71 7.44
C LEU A 123 -2.85 -17.02 6.71
N TYR A 124 -2.12 -18.03 7.19
CA TYR A 124 -0.96 -18.59 6.53
C TYR A 124 -1.09 -20.10 6.46
N THR A 125 -0.65 -20.67 5.34
CA THR A 125 -0.66 -22.12 5.13
C THR A 125 0.50 -22.53 4.24
N TYR A 126 1.28 -23.50 4.69
CA TYR A 126 2.31 -24.18 3.94
C TYR A 126 2.07 -25.70 4.02
N LEU A 127 1.76 -26.30 2.88
CA LEU A 127 1.49 -27.73 2.74
C LEU A 127 2.49 -28.38 1.78
N GLY A 128 3.75 -27.91 1.82
CA GLY A 128 4.77 -28.26 0.84
C GLY A 128 4.83 -27.34 -0.39
N GLY A 129 5.82 -27.57 -1.25
CA GLY A 129 6.09 -26.73 -2.43
C GLY A 129 7.12 -25.62 -2.18
N ALA A 130 7.19 -24.66 -3.11
CA ALA A 130 8.23 -23.63 -3.12
C ALA A 130 8.08 -22.55 -2.03
N HIS A 131 6.84 -22.25 -1.60
CA HIS A 131 6.52 -21.27 -0.55
C HIS A 131 5.14 -21.53 0.05
N GLY A 132 4.87 -20.92 1.22
CA GLY A 132 3.52 -20.89 1.79
C GLY A 132 2.61 -19.89 1.07
N ASN A 133 1.31 -19.99 1.32
CA ASN A 133 0.31 -19.01 0.91
C ASN A 133 -0.17 -18.25 2.13
N TYR A 134 -0.59 -17.01 1.92
CA TYR A 134 -1.17 -16.19 2.96
C TYR A 134 -2.24 -15.27 2.39
N GLY A 135 -3.10 -14.79 3.27
CA GLY A 135 -4.11 -13.78 2.97
C GLY A 135 -4.60 -13.12 4.24
N ILE A 136 -5.43 -12.09 4.08
CA ILE A 136 -6.09 -11.42 5.19
C ILE A 136 -7.58 -11.45 4.92
N LYS A 137 -8.38 -11.86 5.90
CA LYS A 137 -9.83 -11.67 5.85
C LYS A 137 -10.23 -10.56 6.82
N TYR A 138 -10.88 -9.53 6.30
CA TYR A 138 -11.52 -8.51 7.12
C TYR A 138 -12.96 -8.88 7.44
N ILE A 139 -13.37 -8.56 8.66
CA ILE A 139 -14.72 -8.81 9.18
C ILE A 139 -15.24 -7.51 9.75
N ASN A 140 -16.40 -7.06 9.30
CA ASN A 140 -17.04 -5.83 9.77
C ASN A 140 -18.32 -6.20 10.52
N TYR A 141 -18.39 -5.89 11.80
CA TYR A 141 -19.50 -6.28 12.66
C TYR A 141 -20.13 -5.07 13.33
N ASN A 142 -21.44 -4.88 13.16
CA ASN A 142 -22.18 -3.87 13.89
C ASN A 142 -22.55 -4.39 15.27
N VAL A 143 -21.95 -3.82 16.32
CA VAL A 143 -22.11 -4.27 17.71
C VAL A 143 -23.52 -4.02 18.28
N GLU A 144 -24.24 -3.04 17.76
CA GLU A 144 -25.60 -2.71 18.19
C GLU A 144 -26.63 -3.66 17.57
N SER A 145 -26.56 -3.86 16.25
CA SER A 145 -27.47 -4.75 15.52
C SER A 145 -27.11 -6.24 15.64
N LYS A 146 -25.91 -6.54 16.17
CA LYS A 146 -25.34 -7.89 16.28
C LYS A 146 -25.27 -8.62 14.94
N LYS A 147 -24.81 -7.92 13.90
CA LYS A 147 -24.80 -8.42 12.52
C LYS A 147 -23.45 -8.14 11.87
N GLU A 148 -22.91 -9.15 11.19
CA GLU A 148 -21.83 -8.95 10.22
C GLU A 148 -22.35 -8.17 9.00
N LEU A 149 -21.59 -7.16 8.58
CA LEU A 149 -21.92 -6.23 7.53
C LEU A 149 -21.24 -6.65 6.23
N SER A 150 -22.04 -6.97 5.22
CA SER A 150 -21.55 -7.12 3.85
C SER A 150 -21.36 -5.75 3.20
N LEU A 151 -20.56 -5.66 2.13
CA LEU A 151 -20.43 -4.42 1.35
C LEU A 151 -21.79 -3.95 0.83
N ASN A 152 -22.65 -4.89 0.45
CA ASN A 152 -24.01 -4.61 -0.02
C ASN A 152 -24.90 -4.00 1.06
N ASP A 153 -24.66 -4.25 2.34
CA ASP A 153 -25.40 -3.60 3.41
C ASP A 153 -25.04 -2.11 3.54
N LEU A 154 -23.85 -1.72 3.05
CA LEU A 154 -23.25 -0.42 3.32
C LEU A 154 -23.23 0.52 2.12
N VAL A 155 -23.09 -0.02 0.90
CA VAL A 155 -22.86 0.76 -0.32
C VAL A 155 -23.63 0.19 -1.50
N ASP A 156 -24.09 1.06 -2.41
CA ASP A 156 -24.52 0.66 -3.76
C ASP A 156 -23.30 0.44 -4.68
N PHE A 157 -22.57 -0.65 -4.44
CA PHE A 157 -21.30 -0.92 -5.13
C PHE A 157 -21.48 -1.36 -6.60
N ASN A 158 -22.70 -1.66 -7.05
CA ASN A 158 -23.01 -1.92 -8.46
C ASN A 158 -23.12 -0.64 -9.29
N ASN A 159 -23.11 0.52 -8.65
CA ASN A 159 -23.15 1.81 -9.32
C ASN A 159 -21.86 2.04 -10.11
N SER A 160 -21.97 2.27 -11.42
CA SER A 160 -20.80 2.48 -12.29
C SER A 160 -19.95 3.69 -11.89
N LYS A 161 -20.56 4.73 -11.30
CA LYS A 161 -19.82 5.88 -10.79
C LYS A 161 -19.02 5.54 -9.53
N PHE A 162 -19.59 4.71 -8.64
CA PHE A 162 -18.86 4.21 -7.47
C PHE A 162 -17.63 3.41 -7.90
N LEU A 163 -17.81 2.46 -8.83
CA LEU A 163 -16.69 1.67 -9.36
C LEU A 163 -15.62 2.53 -10.03
N ASN A 164 -16.01 3.57 -10.77
CA ASN A 164 -15.06 4.51 -11.36
C ASN A 164 -14.27 5.30 -10.29
N ILE A 165 -14.92 5.69 -9.17
CA ILE A 165 -14.22 6.35 -8.06
C ILE A 165 -13.25 5.37 -7.38
N ALA A 166 -13.67 4.11 -7.18
CA ALA A 166 -12.81 3.08 -6.62
C ALA A 166 -11.58 2.81 -7.50
N GLU A 167 -11.75 2.72 -8.83
CA GLU A 167 -10.63 2.58 -9.77
C GLU A 167 -9.70 3.80 -9.71
N ILE A 168 -10.24 5.01 -9.62
CA ILE A 168 -9.43 6.23 -9.49
C ILE A 168 -8.58 6.18 -8.21
N GLU A 169 -9.16 5.84 -7.06
CA GLU A 169 -8.40 5.78 -5.81
C GLU A 169 -7.39 4.62 -5.80
N TYR A 170 -7.71 3.47 -6.41
CA TYR A 170 -6.76 2.37 -6.63
C TYR A 170 -5.57 2.82 -7.48
N ARG A 171 -5.82 3.46 -8.62
CA ARG A 171 -4.74 3.93 -9.50
C ARG A 171 -3.86 4.96 -8.82
N LYS A 172 -4.44 5.81 -7.96
CA LYS A 172 -3.68 6.79 -7.17
C LYS A 172 -2.79 6.11 -6.14
N SER A 173 -3.27 5.10 -5.41
CA SER A 173 -2.44 4.39 -4.42
C SER A 173 -1.26 3.69 -5.07
N GLU A 174 -1.45 3.18 -6.29
CA GLU A 174 -0.42 2.47 -7.07
C GLU A 174 0.44 3.38 -7.96
N ASN A 175 0.25 4.70 -7.87
CA ASN A 175 0.95 5.70 -8.69
C ASN A 175 0.81 5.49 -10.22
N ILE A 176 -0.34 5.03 -10.67
CA ILE A 176 -0.67 4.75 -12.07
C ILE A 176 -1.25 6.02 -12.70
N LEU A 177 -0.81 6.43 -13.89
CA LEU A 177 -1.47 7.55 -14.59
C LEU A 177 -2.87 7.12 -15.07
N PRO A 178 -3.84 8.05 -15.17
CA PRO A 178 -5.21 7.70 -15.59
C PRO A 178 -5.29 6.97 -16.94
N SER A 179 -4.34 7.25 -17.84
CA SER A 179 -4.30 6.70 -19.19
C SER A 179 -3.49 5.41 -19.33
N GLU A 180 -2.82 4.93 -18.28
CA GLU A 180 -1.95 3.76 -18.37
C GLU A 180 -2.74 2.44 -18.15
N SER A 181 -2.34 1.40 -18.88
CA SER A 181 -2.91 0.05 -18.73
C SER A 181 -2.50 -0.57 -17.40
N LEU A 182 -3.46 -1.20 -16.70
CA LEU A 182 -3.21 -1.93 -15.45
C LEU A 182 -2.26 -3.12 -15.65
N ILE A 183 -2.24 -3.72 -16.85
CA ILE A 183 -1.33 -4.83 -17.18
C ILE A 183 0.14 -4.41 -17.02
N ASN A 184 0.46 -3.15 -17.33
CA ASN A 184 1.82 -2.63 -17.16
C ASN A 184 2.24 -2.56 -15.67
N TYR A 185 1.28 -2.72 -14.76
CA TYR A 185 1.43 -2.71 -13.31
C TYR A 185 1.18 -4.09 -12.70
N GLY A 186 1.27 -5.14 -13.51
CA GLY A 186 1.20 -6.53 -13.08
C GLY A 186 -0.21 -7.10 -12.99
N TRP A 187 -1.25 -6.34 -13.34
CA TRP A 187 -2.59 -6.92 -13.39
C TRP A 187 -2.67 -8.02 -14.44
N PHE A 188 -3.38 -9.10 -14.12
CA PHE A 188 -3.66 -10.17 -15.08
C PHE A 188 -4.56 -9.69 -16.23
N GLU A 189 -5.46 -8.75 -15.96
CA GLU A 189 -6.36 -8.17 -16.95
C GLU A 189 -6.30 -6.63 -16.92
N ASN A 190 -6.49 -5.97 -18.07
CA ASN A 190 -6.63 -4.52 -18.13
C ASN A 190 -8.05 -4.07 -17.79
N LYS A 191 -8.60 -4.55 -16.68
CA LYS A 191 -9.95 -4.27 -16.23
C LYS A 191 -9.97 -4.23 -14.72
N PHE A 192 -10.32 -3.07 -14.16
CA PHE A 192 -10.51 -2.94 -12.72
C PHE A 192 -11.66 -3.84 -12.25
N GLN A 193 -11.41 -4.57 -11.16
CA GLN A 193 -12.40 -5.37 -10.43
C GLN A 193 -12.28 -4.97 -8.97
N LEU A 194 -13.38 -4.64 -8.31
CA LEU A 194 -13.38 -4.25 -6.90
C LEU A 194 -13.07 -5.47 -6.03
N ALA A 195 -12.18 -5.33 -5.05
CA ALA A 195 -11.92 -6.38 -4.07
C ALA A 195 -13.18 -6.74 -3.28
N ASN A 196 -13.37 -8.03 -3.01
CA ASN A 196 -14.47 -8.49 -2.15
C ASN A 196 -14.14 -8.30 -0.65
N ASN A 197 -12.86 -8.26 -0.31
CA ASN A 197 -12.37 -8.15 1.05
C ASN A 197 -12.15 -6.68 1.43
N PHE A 198 -12.75 -6.25 2.54
CA PHE A 198 -12.73 -4.84 2.94
C PHE A 198 -12.87 -4.65 4.45
N ALA A 199 -12.31 -3.55 4.96
CA ALA A 199 -12.49 -3.10 6.34
C ALA A 199 -13.07 -1.67 6.38
N ILE A 200 -13.92 -1.42 7.35
CA ILE A 200 -14.37 -0.07 7.72
C ILE A 200 -13.32 0.57 8.61
N THR A 201 -12.80 1.71 8.18
CA THR A 201 -11.83 2.52 8.92
C THR A 201 -12.40 3.89 9.25
N GLN A 202 -11.69 4.67 10.06
CA GLN A 202 -12.08 6.06 10.33
C GLN A 202 -12.08 6.94 9.06
N ASP A 203 -11.23 6.60 8.08
CA ASP A 203 -10.94 7.45 6.92
C ASP A 203 -11.69 7.02 5.65
N GLY A 204 -12.21 5.79 5.62
CA GLY A 204 -12.92 5.25 4.47
C GLY A 204 -13.13 3.74 4.55
N ILE A 205 -13.40 3.15 3.39
CA ILE A 205 -13.45 1.69 3.21
C ILE A 205 -12.10 1.25 2.65
N LEU A 206 -11.34 0.48 3.42
CA LEU A 206 -10.11 -0.15 2.97
C LEU A 206 -10.46 -1.40 2.19
N PHE A 207 -10.04 -1.50 0.94
CA PHE A 207 -10.17 -2.70 0.11
C PHE A 207 -8.82 -3.40 0.03
N SER A 208 -8.84 -4.73 0.00
CA SER A 208 -7.63 -5.56 0.00
C SER A 208 -7.76 -6.71 -0.98
N TYR A 209 -6.78 -6.85 -1.87
CA TYR A 209 -6.62 -8.01 -2.74
C TYR A 209 -5.60 -8.97 -2.13
N ASP A 210 -5.97 -10.24 -2.07
CA ASP A 210 -5.03 -11.29 -1.67
C ASP A 210 -3.99 -11.56 -2.78
N PRO A 211 -2.85 -12.21 -2.45
CA PRO A 211 -1.89 -12.63 -3.48
C PRO A 211 -2.59 -13.51 -4.53
N TYR A 212 -2.23 -13.35 -5.80
CA TYR A 212 -2.88 -14.01 -6.96
C TYR A 212 -4.31 -13.55 -7.31
N GLU A 213 -4.91 -12.60 -6.61
CA GLU A 213 -6.25 -12.13 -7.00
C GLU A 213 -6.20 -11.24 -8.25
N ILE A 214 -5.32 -10.23 -8.23
CA ILE A 214 -5.14 -9.31 -9.37
C ILE A 214 -3.73 -9.35 -9.98
N LYS A 215 -2.72 -9.78 -9.22
CA LYS A 215 -1.29 -9.76 -9.59
C LYS A 215 -0.58 -11.03 -9.13
N ALA A 216 0.61 -11.30 -9.67
CA ALA A 216 1.45 -12.41 -9.24
C ALA A 216 1.81 -12.32 -7.75
N TYR A 217 2.05 -13.47 -7.09
CA TYR A 217 2.39 -13.57 -5.67
C TYR A 217 3.54 -12.67 -5.21
N SER A 218 4.54 -12.44 -6.07
CA SER A 218 5.67 -11.55 -5.76
C SER A 218 5.27 -10.09 -5.54
N ALA A 219 4.08 -9.68 -6.00
CA ALA A 219 3.53 -8.36 -5.71
C ALA A 219 2.92 -8.28 -4.30
N GLY A 220 2.72 -9.43 -3.63
CA GLY A 220 2.07 -9.53 -2.33
C GLY A 220 0.61 -9.08 -2.37
N MET A 221 0.09 -8.77 -1.18
CA MET A 221 -1.22 -8.14 -1.03
C MET A 221 -1.20 -6.71 -1.55
N THR A 222 -2.32 -6.26 -2.12
CA THR A 222 -2.49 -4.87 -2.55
C THR A 222 -3.71 -4.28 -1.86
N THR A 223 -3.55 -3.15 -1.17
CA THR A 223 -4.67 -2.44 -0.53
C THR A 223 -4.87 -1.05 -1.11
N PHE A 224 -6.10 -0.54 -1.03
CA PHE A 224 -6.39 0.85 -1.34
C PHE A 224 -7.57 1.36 -0.52
N LEU A 225 -7.52 2.63 -0.12
CA LEU A 225 -8.54 3.26 0.71
C LEU A 225 -9.51 4.09 -0.14
N LEU A 226 -10.80 3.80 -0.03
CA LEU A 226 -11.87 4.57 -0.63
C LEU A 226 -12.48 5.53 0.40
N ARG A 227 -12.06 6.79 0.35
CA ARG A 227 -12.40 7.80 1.37
C ARG A 227 -13.86 8.21 1.37
N TYR A 228 -14.42 8.47 2.56
CA TYR A 228 -15.83 8.85 2.70
C TYR A 228 -16.22 10.10 1.94
N ASP A 229 -15.36 11.12 1.85
CA ASP A 229 -15.64 12.36 1.11
C ASP A 229 -15.89 12.12 -0.40
N LYS A 230 -15.40 10.98 -0.93
CA LYS A 230 -15.60 10.60 -2.33
C LYS A 230 -16.86 9.78 -2.56
N ILE A 231 -17.31 9.04 -1.54
CA ILE A 231 -18.36 8.02 -1.71
C ILE A 231 -19.62 8.25 -0.89
N ILE A 232 -19.70 9.32 -0.09
CA ILE A 232 -20.83 9.56 0.82
C ILE A 232 -22.21 9.47 0.14
N ASN A 233 -22.31 9.88 -1.12
CA ASN A 233 -23.56 9.84 -1.91
C ASN A 233 -23.94 8.44 -2.43
N TYR A 234 -23.08 7.44 -2.25
CA TYR A 234 -23.31 6.05 -2.64
C TYR A 234 -23.49 5.12 -1.44
N LEU A 235 -23.32 5.65 -0.22
CA LEU A 235 -23.59 4.92 1.00
C LEU A 235 -25.09 4.68 1.13
N ARG A 236 -25.47 3.50 1.62
CA ARG A 236 -26.87 3.19 1.85
C ARG A 236 -27.40 4.05 3.02
N PRO A 237 -28.62 4.61 2.88
CA PRO A 237 -29.24 5.37 3.96
C PRO A 237 -29.52 4.46 5.16
N ASN A 238 -29.55 5.03 6.37
CA ASN A 238 -29.82 4.33 7.63
C ASN A 238 -28.82 3.21 7.96
N THR A 239 -27.57 3.35 7.53
CA THR A 239 -26.47 2.48 7.95
C THR A 239 -25.59 3.21 8.94
N PRO A 240 -24.93 2.54 9.89
CA PRO A 240 -24.01 3.24 10.80
C PRO A 240 -22.82 3.89 10.08
N LEU A 241 -22.53 3.45 8.86
CA LEU A 241 -21.48 4.01 8.03
C LEU A 241 -21.78 5.45 7.59
N ILE A 242 -23.06 5.83 7.43
CA ILE A 242 -23.41 7.20 7.04
C ILE A 242 -22.98 8.21 8.10
N ASP A 243 -23.14 7.86 9.38
CA ASP A 243 -22.81 8.73 10.50
C ASP A 243 -21.29 8.87 10.64
N ILE A 244 -20.54 7.77 10.46
CA ILE A 244 -19.08 7.79 10.40
C ILE A 244 -18.62 8.70 9.24
N ALA A 245 -19.19 8.52 8.05
CA ALA A 245 -18.84 9.29 6.86
C ALA A 245 -19.19 10.77 6.95
N GLN A 246 -20.26 11.15 7.65
CA GLN A 246 -20.64 12.55 7.86
C GLN A 246 -19.71 13.28 8.81
N ASN A 247 -19.12 12.57 9.77
CA ASN A 247 -18.15 13.11 10.72
C ASN A 247 -16.70 13.05 10.18
N TYR A 248 -16.50 12.49 8.99
CA TYR A 248 -15.19 12.42 8.35
C TYR A 248 -14.72 13.80 7.89
N HIS A 249 -13.50 14.15 8.29
CA HIS A 249 -12.81 15.35 7.84
C HIS A 249 -11.52 14.93 7.10
N PRO A 250 -11.46 15.08 5.77
CA PRO A 250 -10.29 14.64 5.03
C PRO A 250 -9.06 15.43 5.44
N ASP A 251 -7.94 14.73 5.64
CA ASP A 251 -6.65 15.41 5.69
C ASP A 251 -6.41 16.10 4.35
N ILE A 252 -6.30 17.42 4.41
CA ILE A 252 -6.00 18.27 3.27
C ILE A 252 -4.51 18.24 2.94
N SER A 253 -3.66 17.61 3.77
CA SER A 253 -2.24 17.44 3.54
C SER A 253 -1.90 15.96 3.34
N LYS A 254 -1.03 15.66 2.38
CA LYS A 254 -0.39 14.35 2.24
C LYS A 254 1.12 14.51 2.23
N GLU A 255 1.82 13.56 2.82
CA GLU A 255 3.27 13.55 2.88
C GLU A 255 3.84 12.27 2.28
N PHE A 256 4.90 12.43 1.47
CA PHE A 256 5.67 11.33 0.91
C PHE A 256 7.14 11.55 1.23
N SER A 257 7.85 10.49 1.58
CA SER A 257 9.29 10.55 1.82
C SER A 257 10.03 9.54 0.92
N SER A 258 11.26 9.84 0.57
CA SER A 258 12.12 8.93 -0.18
C SER A 258 13.56 9.09 0.22
N GLU A 259 14.21 7.97 0.44
CA GLU A 259 15.63 7.92 0.76
C GLU A 259 16.49 8.18 -0.49
N LEU A 260 17.55 8.94 -0.26
CA LEU A 260 18.63 9.17 -1.21
C LEU A 260 19.89 8.44 -0.71
N ASN A 261 20.85 8.21 -1.61
CA ASN A 261 22.13 7.57 -1.28
C ASN A 261 22.78 8.20 -0.03
N ASN A 262 22.72 9.53 0.08
CA ASN A 262 23.21 10.31 1.23
C ASN A 262 22.23 11.45 1.58
N GLY A 263 20.94 11.16 1.78
CA GLY A 263 19.95 12.20 2.02
C GLY A 263 18.53 11.69 1.98
N LYS A 264 17.56 12.61 1.90
CA LYS A 264 16.15 12.30 1.71
C LYS A 264 15.42 13.38 0.93
N VAL A 265 14.29 13.01 0.37
CA VAL A 265 13.31 13.93 -0.23
C VAL A 265 12.01 13.80 0.55
N LYS A 266 11.42 14.91 0.95
CA LYS A 266 10.11 14.99 1.59
C LYS A 266 9.19 15.87 0.76
N ILE A 267 8.10 15.29 0.27
CA ILE A 267 7.07 15.96 -0.53
C ILE A 267 5.84 16.13 0.34
N THR A 268 5.37 17.35 0.49
CA THR A 268 4.08 17.66 1.14
C THR A 268 3.14 18.24 0.11
N ILE A 269 1.93 17.70 0.01
CA ILE A 269 0.90 18.13 -0.92
C ILE A 269 -0.28 18.64 -0.11
N ASN A 270 -0.60 19.92 -0.24
CA ASN A 270 -1.79 20.50 0.38
C ASN A 270 -2.88 20.68 -0.67
N ASP A 271 -3.95 19.94 -0.52
CA ASP A 271 -5.17 20.03 -1.30
C ASP A 271 -6.04 21.18 -0.82
N ASN A 272 -6.27 22.16 -1.69
CA ASN A 272 -7.26 23.20 -1.50
C ASN A 272 -8.37 23.04 -2.55
N LEU A 273 -9.53 23.68 -2.30
CA LEU A 273 -10.68 23.60 -3.20
C LEU A 273 -10.36 23.96 -4.66
N SER A 274 -9.48 24.95 -4.91
CA SER A 274 -9.19 25.46 -6.25
C SER A 274 -7.77 25.18 -6.75
N TYR A 275 -6.85 24.75 -5.89
CA TYR A 275 -5.45 24.53 -6.24
C TYR A 275 -4.78 23.48 -5.35
N LEU A 276 -3.65 22.99 -5.82
CA LEU A 276 -2.75 22.10 -5.07
C LEU A 276 -1.48 22.89 -4.77
N LEU A 277 -1.00 22.80 -3.53
CA LEU A 277 0.29 23.35 -3.14
C LEU A 277 1.24 22.21 -2.81
N ILE A 278 2.20 21.98 -3.68
CA ILE A 278 3.22 20.94 -3.52
C ILE A 278 4.49 21.60 -3.00
N LYS A 279 5.03 21.09 -1.90
CA LYS A 279 6.32 21.48 -1.36
C LYS A 279 7.26 20.28 -1.38
N VAL A 280 8.36 20.39 -2.10
CA VAL A 280 9.41 19.37 -2.16
C VAL A 280 10.62 19.88 -1.41
N ASN A 281 11.00 19.21 -0.34
CA ASN A 281 12.19 19.48 0.44
C ASN A 281 13.22 18.39 0.14
N VAL A 282 14.44 18.80 -0.15
CA VAL A 282 15.57 17.91 -0.38
C VAL A 282 16.61 18.18 0.69
N GLU A 283 17.07 17.12 1.34
CA GLU A 283 18.11 17.14 2.35
C GLU A 283 19.23 16.17 1.95
N ILE A 284 20.47 16.64 1.96
CA ILE A 284 21.67 15.90 1.56
C ILE A 284 22.71 16.01 2.68
N TYR A 285 23.33 14.89 3.04
CA TYR A 285 24.26 14.79 4.16
C TYR A 285 25.75 14.93 3.76
N ASP A 286 26.05 14.90 2.45
CA ASP A 286 27.42 15.03 1.94
C ASP A 286 27.71 16.45 1.42
N LYS A 287 28.98 16.86 1.45
CA LYS A 287 29.45 18.17 0.98
C LYS A 287 29.90 18.11 -0.48
N ASN A 288 29.65 19.20 -1.21
CA ASN A 288 30.32 19.56 -2.46
C ASN A 288 29.95 18.76 -3.72
N SER A 289 28.70 18.88 -4.17
CA SER A 289 28.48 19.00 -5.61
C SER A 289 27.10 19.57 -5.92
N GLU A 290 26.99 20.24 -7.06
CA GLU A 290 25.72 20.75 -7.57
C GLU A 290 24.70 19.61 -7.73
N ARG A 291 23.46 19.91 -7.37
CA ARG A 291 22.32 19.00 -7.37
C ARG A 291 21.21 19.57 -8.23
N TRP A 292 20.48 18.68 -8.89
CA TRP A 292 19.31 19.01 -9.68
C TRP A 292 18.10 18.30 -9.08
N LEU A 293 17.06 19.06 -8.76
CA LEU A 293 15.72 18.55 -8.53
C LEU A 293 14.93 18.76 -9.81
N SER A 294 14.34 17.69 -10.33
CA SER A 294 13.46 17.73 -11.50
C SER A 294 12.09 17.22 -11.10
N LEU A 295 11.05 18.01 -11.38
CA LEU A 295 9.64 17.74 -11.11
C LEU A 295 8.87 17.84 -12.41
N SER A 296 8.13 16.80 -12.79
CA SER A 296 7.34 16.83 -14.03
C SER A 296 5.95 16.23 -13.86
N PHE A 297 4.99 16.73 -14.62
CA PHE A 297 3.56 16.54 -14.36
C PHE A 297 2.82 16.04 -15.61
N PRO A 298 2.76 14.71 -15.85
CA PRO A 298 2.26 14.12 -17.10
C PRO A 298 0.88 14.58 -17.58
N GLU A 299 -0.02 14.87 -16.64
CA GLU A 299 -1.43 15.18 -16.91
C GLU A 299 -1.69 16.68 -17.07
N LEU A 300 -0.70 17.53 -16.73
CA LEU A 300 -0.91 18.97 -16.68
C LEU A 300 -0.69 19.66 -18.02
N SER A 301 -1.46 20.73 -18.23
CA SER A 301 -1.29 21.66 -19.34
C SER A 301 -0.24 22.73 -19.02
N ALA A 302 0.18 23.50 -20.03
CA ALA A 302 1.21 24.54 -19.89
C ALA A 302 0.90 25.57 -18.78
N ASP A 303 -0.37 25.97 -18.64
CA ASP A 303 -0.81 27.05 -17.75
C ASP A 303 -1.24 26.55 -16.36
N SER A 304 -1.12 25.24 -16.09
CA SER A 304 -1.53 24.64 -14.83
C SER A 304 -0.61 25.05 -13.67
N ILE A 305 0.68 25.30 -13.92
CA ILE A 305 1.63 25.78 -12.92
C ILE A 305 1.54 27.30 -12.83
N THR A 306 0.94 27.80 -11.74
CA THR A 306 0.62 29.23 -11.57
C THR A 306 1.66 30.00 -10.78
N LYS A 307 2.41 29.32 -9.91
CA LYS A 307 3.46 29.93 -9.10
C LYS A 307 4.50 28.89 -8.71
N VAL A 308 5.77 29.30 -8.74
CA VAL A 308 6.89 28.54 -8.18
C VAL A 308 7.66 29.46 -7.25
N SER A 309 7.97 28.98 -6.05
CA SER A 309 8.88 29.64 -5.11
C SER A 309 9.90 28.65 -4.60
N SER A 310 11.04 29.15 -4.14
CA SER A 310 12.15 28.31 -3.71
C SER A 310 12.85 28.85 -2.46
N LYS A 311 13.55 27.97 -1.75
CA LYS A 311 14.46 28.32 -0.65
C LYS A 311 15.72 27.47 -0.77
N GLY A 312 16.90 28.07 -0.66
CA GLY A 312 18.18 27.36 -0.82
C GLY A 312 18.44 26.87 -2.26
N VAL A 313 17.80 27.46 -3.26
CA VAL A 313 17.95 27.10 -4.68
C VAL A 313 18.75 28.19 -5.38
N ASN A 314 19.82 27.83 -6.08
CA ASN A 314 20.66 28.77 -6.82
C ASN A 314 19.98 29.27 -8.10
N SER A 315 19.33 28.36 -8.83
CA SER A 315 18.55 28.71 -10.02
C SER A 315 17.43 27.71 -10.23
N PHE A 316 16.32 28.12 -10.83
CA PHE A 316 15.31 27.18 -11.32
C PHE A 316 14.75 27.65 -12.65
N LYS A 317 14.19 26.70 -13.40
CA LYS A 317 13.56 26.93 -14.69
C LYS A 317 12.27 26.14 -14.78
N ILE A 318 11.24 26.80 -15.29
CA ILE A 318 9.95 26.19 -15.63
C ILE A 318 9.95 25.99 -17.14
N TYR A 319 9.59 24.79 -17.55
CA TYR A 319 9.42 24.38 -18.93
C TYR A 319 7.95 24.01 -19.13
N PRO A 320 7.11 24.96 -19.60
CA PRO A 320 5.77 24.63 -20.06
C PRO A 320 5.79 23.56 -21.16
N ASN A 321 4.63 22.95 -21.43
CA ASN A 321 4.48 22.04 -22.56
C ASN A 321 5.03 22.68 -23.86
N SER A 322 5.66 21.88 -24.73
CA SER A 322 6.33 22.28 -25.97
C SER A 322 7.64 23.08 -25.82
N SER A 323 8.11 23.29 -24.59
CA SER A 323 9.45 23.85 -24.36
C SER A 323 10.55 22.94 -24.91
N LYS A 324 11.70 23.52 -25.32
CA LYS A 324 12.89 22.74 -25.72
C LYS A 324 13.56 22.18 -24.47
N ILE A 325 13.64 20.85 -24.36
CA ILE A 325 14.29 20.12 -23.26
C ILE A 325 15.23 19.05 -23.79
N TYR A 326 16.22 18.63 -23.00
CA TYR A 326 17.14 17.56 -23.38
C TYR A 326 16.53 16.17 -23.14
N ASN A 327 16.71 15.25 -24.09
CA ASN A 327 16.34 13.84 -23.96
C ASN A 327 17.59 12.98 -23.72
N LYS A 328 17.61 12.22 -22.63
CA LYS A 328 18.70 11.32 -22.23
C LYS A 328 18.90 10.16 -23.20
N LYS A 329 17.81 9.55 -23.69
CA LYS A 329 17.86 8.34 -24.53
C LYS A 329 18.45 8.63 -25.90
N SER A 330 17.94 9.68 -26.57
CA SER A 330 18.39 10.07 -27.91
C SER A 330 19.59 11.01 -27.92
N LYS A 331 19.96 11.58 -26.76
CA LYS A 331 20.99 12.60 -26.61
C LYS A 331 20.75 13.85 -27.47
N ARG A 332 19.48 14.22 -27.69
CA ARG A 332 19.05 15.36 -28.53
C ARG A 332 18.04 16.25 -27.80
N ILE A 333 17.86 17.46 -28.31
CA ILE A 333 16.75 18.33 -27.87
C ILE A 333 15.43 17.75 -28.37
N MET A 334 14.42 17.75 -27.51
CA MET A 334 13.03 17.41 -27.83
C MET A 334 12.08 18.51 -27.34
N ARG A 335 10.81 18.40 -27.74
CA ARG A 335 9.74 19.22 -27.19
C ARG A 335 9.17 18.53 -25.95
N ALA A 336 9.05 19.26 -24.85
CA ALA A 336 8.39 18.79 -23.65
C ALA A 336 6.95 18.37 -24.01
N LYS A 337 6.53 17.17 -23.62
CA LYS A 337 5.16 16.68 -23.76
C LYS A 337 4.25 17.21 -22.66
N TYR A 338 4.82 17.50 -21.50
CA TYR A 338 4.12 17.98 -20.31
C TYR A 338 5.03 18.89 -19.48
N PRO A 339 4.48 19.72 -18.57
CA PRO A 339 5.27 20.65 -17.77
C PRO A 339 6.36 19.99 -16.94
N LEU A 340 7.50 20.69 -16.85
CA LEU A 340 8.69 20.29 -16.10
C LEU A 340 9.24 21.51 -15.35
N VAL A 341 9.66 21.32 -14.10
CA VAL A 341 10.41 22.31 -13.31
C VAL A 341 11.74 21.69 -12.93
N GLU A 342 12.84 22.37 -13.24
CA GLU A 342 14.18 21.96 -12.83
C GLU A 342 14.78 23.04 -11.92
N ALA A 343 15.34 22.64 -10.78
CA ALA A 343 16.03 23.52 -9.86
C ALA A 343 17.43 23.00 -9.55
N THR A 344 18.39 23.92 -9.45
CA THR A 344 19.76 23.62 -9.06
C THR A 344 20.07 24.18 -7.68
N SER A 345 20.79 23.39 -6.89
CA SER A 345 21.28 23.83 -5.58
C SER A 345 22.67 23.30 -5.28
N LYS A 346 23.47 24.09 -4.56
CA LYS A 346 24.71 23.73 -3.87
C LYS A 346 24.52 23.60 -2.36
N ASP A 347 23.35 23.99 -1.85
CA ASP A 347 23.00 23.90 -0.44
C ASP A 347 22.61 22.46 -0.10
N ASN A 348 22.93 22.04 1.11
CA ASN A 348 22.59 20.71 1.62
C ASN A 348 21.09 20.55 1.90
N GLN A 349 20.38 21.66 2.09
CA GLN A 349 18.93 21.70 2.29
C GLN A 349 18.33 22.76 1.39
N TYR A 350 17.41 22.33 0.52
CA TYR A 350 16.71 23.23 -0.37
C TYR A 350 15.30 22.75 -0.65
N SER A 351 14.44 23.66 -1.10
CA SER A 351 13.05 23.33 -1.40
C SER A 351 12.49 24.10 -2.57
N LEU A 352 11.52 23.46 -3.23
CA LEU A 352 10.62 24.07 -4.20
C LEU A 352 9.20 24.00 -3.66
N SER A 353 8.42 25.05 -3.90
CA SER A 353 6.98 25.05 -3.69
C SER A 353 6.29 25.43 -4.99
N ILE A 354 5.34 24.61 -5.43
CA ILE A 354 4.64 24.74 -6.71
C ILE A 354 3.14 24.84 -6.42
N LYS A 355 2.52 25.91 -6.93
CA LYS A 355 1.06 26.08 -6.90
C LYS A 355 0.47 25.66 -8.24
N ILE A 356 -0.38 24.65 -8.22
CA ILE A 356 -1.01 24.05 -9.40
C ILE A 356 -2.50 24.35 -9.39
N LYS A 357 -3.02 24.94 -10.46
CA LYS A 357 -4.47 25.12 -10.65
C LYS A 357 -5.10 23.76 -10.96
N LYS A 358 -6.17 23.41 -10.24
CA LYS A 358 -6.93 22.18 -10.51
C LYS A 358 -7.71 22.29 -11.81
N ALA A 359 -7.72 21.22 -12.59
CA ALA A 359 -8.52 21.10 -13.80
C ALA A 359 -9.68 20.13 -13.54
N SER A 360 -10.91 20.56 -13.79
CA SER A 360 -12.13 19.79 -13.46
C SER A 360 -12.27 18.47 -14.23
N HIS A 361 -11.57 18.32 -15.35
CA HIS A 361 -11.59 17.10 -16.17
C HIS A 361 -10.52 16.07 -15.76
N LEU A 362 -9.56 16.44 -14.92
CA LEU A 362 -8.53 15.51 -14.46
C LEU A 362 -9.04 14.79 -13.20
N PRO A 363 -9.06 13.44 -13.19
CA PRO A 363 -9.53 12.71 -12.02
C PRO A 363 -8.56 12.85 -10.83
N TYR A 364 -7.25 12.95 -11.12
CA TYR A 364 -6.16 13.18 -10.18
C TYR A 364 -4.90 13.60 -10.94
N ILE A 365 -3.84 13.96 -10.21
CA ILE A 365 -2.56 14.37 -10.80
C ILE A 365 -1.44 13.50 -10.28
N CYS A 366 -0.48 13.18 -11.13
CA CYS A 366 0.77 12.58 -10.73
C CYS A 366 1.94 13.54 -10.92
N MET A 367 2.92 13.42 -10.04
CA MET A 367 4.19 14.13 -10.12
C MET A 367 5.31 13.12 -10.17
N ASN A 368 6.09 13.17 -11.24
CA ASN A 368 7.37 12.49 -11.30
C ASN A 368 8.44 13.39 -10.69
N TYR A 369 9.35 12.82 -9.91
CA TYR A 369 10.50 13.53 -9.35
C TYR A 369 11.79 12.73 -9.44
N ARG A 370 12.90 13.46 -9.54
CA ARG A 370 14.24 12.91 -9.33
C ARG A 370 15.14 13.94 -8.68
N VAL A 371 16.11 13.46 -7.91
CA VAL A 371 17.24 14.25 -7.42
C VAL A 371 18.51 13.67 -8.01
N THR A 372 19.25 14.48 -8.75
CA THR A 372 20.45 14.02 -9.47
C THR A 372 21.65 14.90 -9.19
N THR A 373 22.84 14.35 -9.43
CA THR A 373 24.08 15.09 -9.64
C THR A 373 24.41 15.08 -11.13
N LYS A 374 25.52 15.68 -11.54
CA LYS A 374 26.01 15.56 -12.92
C LYS A 374 26.23 14.11 -13.38
N LYS A 375 26.53 13.21 -12.45
CA LYS A 375 26.92 11.81 -12.74
C LYS A 375 25.88 10.77 -12.35
N LEU A 376 25.00 11.06 -11.38
CA LEU A 376 24.20 10.03 -10.74
C LEU A 376 22.77 10.49 -10.41
N ASN A 377 21.81 9.56 -10.45
CA ASN A 377 20.54 9.71 -9.76
C ASN A 377 20.71 9.29 -8.29
N LEU A 378 20.30 10.15 -7.36
CA LEU A 378 20.54 9.96 -5.94
C LEU A 378 19.46 9.14 -5.24
N LEU A 379 18.31 8.88 -5.86
CA LEU A 379 17.28 8.02 -5.27
C LEU A 379 17.79 6.59 -5.09
N LYS A 380 17.63 6.00 -3.89
CA LYS A 380 18.12 4.64 -3.58
C LYS A 380 17.34 3.56 -4.33
N ASP A 381 16.00 3.65 -4.32
CA ASP A 381 15.13 2.56 -4.78
C ASP A 381 14.77 2.64 -6.27
N ILE A 382 15.66 3.18 -7.10
CA ILE A 382 15.40 3.39 -8.54
C ILE A 382 15.25 2.10 -9.35
N TYR A 383 15.53 0.93 -8.76
CA TYR A 383 15.43 -0.37 -9.40
C TYR A 383 14.12 -1.10 -9.11
N TYR A 384 13.33 -0.63 -8.14
CA TYR A 384 12.01 -1.21 -7.83
C TYR A 384 10.87 -0.52 -8.60
N PHE A 385 11.11 0.64 -9.22
CA PHE A 385 10.12 1.38 -10.00
C PHE A 385 10.65 1.79 -11.38
N ASP A 386 9.97 1.35 -12.43
CA ASP A 386 10.38 1.46 -13.85
C ASP A 386 9.89 2.72 -14.58
N PHE A 387 9.54 3.79 -13.86
CA PHE A 387 9.04 5.00 -14.51
C PHE A 387 10.16 5.76 -15.21
N LYS A 388 9.99 5.97 -16.51
CA LYS A 388 10.80 6.91 -17.29
C LYS A 388 9.98 8.15 -17.59
N ASP A 389 10.52 9.31 -17.27
CA ASP A 389 9.90 10.56 -17.66
C ASP A 389 10.05 10.84 -19.16
N GLN A 390 9.44 11.93 -19.63
CA GLN A 390 9.53 12.39 -21.02
C GLN A 390 10.98 12.62 -21.50
N GLN A 391 11.91 12.90 -20.59
CA GLN A 391 13.33 13.06 -20.90
C GLN A 391 14.06 11.70 -20.96
N GLY A 392 13.42 10.60 -20.56
CA GLY A 392 13.97 9.24 -20.55
C GLY A 392 14.83 8.93 -19.34
N PHE A 393 14.70 9.68 -18.25
CA PHE A 393 15.37 9.38 -16.97
C PHE A 393 14.45 8.56 -16.08
N ASN A 394 15.04 7.68 -15.28
CA ASN A 394 14.34 7.00 -14.20
C ASN A 394 13.94 8.04 -13.14
N VAL A 395 12.68 7.97 -12.71
CA VAL A 395 12.05 8.89 -11.76
C VAL A 395 11.22 8.09 -10.75
N LYS A 396 11.00 8.64 -9.56
CA LYS A 396 9.88 8.20 -8.71
C LYS A 396 8.63 8.99 -9.09
N ARG A 397 7.46 8.42 -8.83
CA ARG A 397 6.16 9.03 -9.11
C ARG A 397 5.30 8.99 -7.87
N VAL A 398 4.58 10.09 -7.61
CA VAL A 398 3.54 10.17 -6.58
C VAL A 398 2.25 10.71 -7.19
N CYS A 399 1.11 10.09 -6.91
CA CYS A 399 -0.21 10.49 -7.40
C CYS A 399 -1.13 10.94 -6.26
N TYR A 400 -1.99 11.93 -6.49
CA TYR A 400 -2.79 12.57 -5.44
C TYR A 400 -4.11 13.19 -5.91
#